data_AF-A0A4Z1SP76-F1
#
_entry.id   AF-A0A4Z1SP76-F1
#
_cell.length_a   1.000
_cell.length_b   1.000
_cell.length_c   1.000
_cell.angle_alpha   90.00
_cell.angle_beta   90.00
_cell.angle_gamma   90.00
#
_symmetry.space_group_name_H-M   'P 1'
#
loop_
_entity.id
_entity.type
_entity.pdbx_description
1 polymer ?
#
loop_
_entity_poly.entity_id
_entity_poly.type
_entity_poly.pdbx_seq_one_letter_code
_entity_poly.pdbx_strand_id
1 'polypeptide(L)'
;MGTRHNGGAGVGGELAALRARVAELEAREAGALEAAKAALRSDAERRLRAKLAINLKEELRNELYDEVRAEVVEELEHDLVSHLTDSQIERHVRRPLEEKAREIRRVLEQDMFATVEQRVQEELRSRTAKQGATPVSGPNRPVRRTGQSSTPAERAEEQRLRSQLANLEARHTKELKALNAELNGLRKAVQQQALKVDELTEANSILQSELLEAHSALSAAALAAAEAEAGRVDAGVQTPFPARDILAPFEIPVAGRPRMTSVTSLLSEGGESLVPLAAPPPAEAPLLSTDKAPGDIQHPSEPLEAIDTIDMTDSERGTPVMYADPRIRAVRDCGDHDSSPNTAPAVELARSDVDELDGGLGANPWTSNRQDPGSPDATPPKMTTPTAMPLEKAIDDTLQTQIIAHFSRELQEQTKFMETPPLQIPDVPIGGLLENAVQHLFRLWDYVEEAFCVRNVCLLQIREALDAGNIDDALRLAQAELVRCKRVKDEFGAIFDLVRKREQQKADDEPLANITAEIRSVLSECTSELLYRGFPYLEVLQAES
;
A
#
# COMPACT_ATOMS: atom_id res chain seq x y z
N MET A 1 -83.07 -60.09 77.36
CA MET A 1 -82.76 -58.67 77.11
C MET A 1 -81.58 -58.64 76.15
N GLY A 2 -81.80 -58.18 74.92
CA GLY A 2 -80.84 -58.27 73.82
C GLY A 2 -80.14 -56.95 73.54
N THR A 3 -78.83 -56.99 73.38
CA THR A 3 -77.95 -55.90 72.93
C THR A 3 -77.65 -56.08 71.44
N ARG A 4 -78.12 -55.15 70.59
CA ARG A 4 -77.69 -54.98 69.19
C ARG A 4 -76.92 -53.65 69.13
N HIS A 5 -75.58 -53.65 69.14
CA HIS A 5 -74.68 -53.64 67.97
C HIS A 5 -74.89 -52.44 67.03
N ASN A 6 -74.35 -51.29 67.44
CA ASN A 6 -73.98 -50.16 66.60
C ASN A 6 -72.62 -50.49 65.94
N GLY A 7 -72.62 -50.94 64.68
CA GLY A 7 -71.41 -51.40 63.98
C GLY A 7 -71.25 -50.85 62.56
N GLY A 8 -71.92 -49.74 62.21
CA GLY A 8 -71.98 -49.23 60.82
C GLY A 8 -71.21 -47.92 60.54
N ALA A 9 -70.68 -47.23 61.54
CA ALA A 9 -70.14 -45.88 61.37
C ALA A 9 -68.62 -45.82 61.05
N GLY A 10 -67.87 -46.92 61.18
CA GLY A 10 -66.41 -46.93 61.00
C GLY A 10 -65.94 -46.97 59.54
N VAL A 11 -66.62 -47.74 58.69
CA VAL A 11 -66.13 -48.05 57.33
C VAL A 11 -66.23 -46.86 56.38
N GLY A 12 -67.22 -45.99 56.56
CA GLY A 12 -67.39 -44.79 55.73
C GLY A 12 -66.31 -43.73 55.95
N GLY A 13 -65.82 -43.59 57.19
CA GLY A 13 -64.76 -42.64 57.53
C GLY A 13 -63.39 -43.05 56.98
N GLU A 14 -63.06 -44.34 57.07
CA GLU A 14 -61.81 -44.88 56.52
C GLU A 14 -61.77 -44.78 54.99
N LEU A 15 -62.89 -45.02 54.31
CA LEU A 15 -62.97 -44.93 52.85
C LEU A 15 -62.86 -43.48 52.34
N ALA A 16 -63.40 -42.50 53.09
CA ALA A 16 -63.22 -41.08 52.80
C ALA A 16 -61.76 -40.64 53.00
N ALA A 17 -61.10 -41.10 54.06
CA ALA A 17 -59.68 -40.82 54.32
C ALA A 17 -58.76 -41.42 53.24
N LEU A 18 -59.05 -42.64 52.78
CA LEU A 18 -58.31 -43.27 51.68
C LEU A 18 -58.47 -42.49 50.37
N ARG A 19 -59.68 -42.03 50.03
CA ARG A 19 -59.92 -41.20 48.83
C ARG A 19 -59.17 -39.87 48.88
N ALA A 20 -59.16 -39.20 50.04
CA ALA A 20 -58.40 -37.96 50.23
C ALA A 20 -56.90 -38.20 50.03
N ARG A 21 -56.37 -39.32 50.56
CA ARG A 21 -54.96 -39.68 50.40
C ARG A 21 -54.59 -40.06 48.96
N VAL A 22 -55.48 -40.73 48.23
CA VAL A 22 -55.29 -41.00 46.79
C VAL A 22 -55.24 -39.69 46.00
N ALA A 23 -56.17 -38.77 46.23
CA ALA A 23 -56.17 -37.47 45.57
C ALA A 23 -54.90 -36.64 45.89
N GLU A 24 -54.41 -36.70 47.14
CA GLU A 24 -53.15 -36.05 47.53
C GLU A 24 -51.93 -36.68 46.82
N LEU A 25 -51.91 -38.00 46.67
CA LEU A 25 -50.84 -38.70 45.95
C LEU A 25 -50.88 -38.41 44.44
N GLU A 26 -52.06 -38.40 43.82
CA GLU A 26 -52.25 -38.04 42.41
C GLU A 26 -51.80 -36.60 42.14
N ALA A 27 -52.13 -35.66 43.04
CA ALA A 27 -51.66 -34.26 42.93
C ALA A 27 -50.14 -34.14 43.08
N ARG A 28 -49.52 -34.92 44.00
CA ARG A 28 -48.07 -34.97 44.14
C ARG A 28 -47.39 -35.58 42.92
N GLU A 29 -47.96 -36.65 42.35
CA GLU A 29 -47.45 -37.29 41.15
C GLU A 29 -47.51 -36.34 39.95
N ALA A 30 -48.65 -35.65 39.74
CA ALA A 30 -48.79 -34.65 38.69
C ALA A 30 -47.78 -33.49 38.85
N GLY A 31 -47.58 -33.00 40.08
CA GLY A 31 -46.58 -31.97 40.37
C GLY A 31 -45.14 -32.44 40.13
N ALA A 32 -44.80 -33.66 40.53
CA ALA A 32 -43.49 -34.25 40.29
C ALA A 32 -43.22 -34.48 38.78
N LEU A 33 -44.25 -34.87 38.04
CA LEU A 33 -44.17 -35.10 36.60
C LEU A 33 -43.96 -33.79 35.82
N GLU A 34 -44.66 -32.71 36.18
CA GLU A 34 -44.43 -31.39 35.57
C GLU A 34 -43.05 -30.81 35.95
N ALA A 35 -42.61 -30.99 37.20
CA ALA A 35 -41.25 -30.61 37.60
C ALA A 35 -40.16 -31.37 36.82
N ALA A 36 -40.35 -32.68 36.62
CA ALA A 36 -39.44 -33.50 35.83
C ALA A 36 -39.39 -33.07 34.35
N LYS A 37 -40.55 -32.75 33.75
CA LYS A 37 -40.62 -32.22 32.38
C LYS A 37 -39.92 -30.87 32.26
N ALA A 38 -40.13 -29.97 33.22
CA ALA A 38 -39.47 -28.65 33.23
C ALA A 38 -37.95 -28.79 33.34
N ALA A 39 -37.46 -29.69 34.21
CA ALA A 39 -36.03 -29.98 34.34
C ALA A 39 -35.43 -30.55 33.04
N LEU A 40 -36.12 -31.49 32.39
CA LEU A 40 -35.69 -32.06 31.11
C LEU A 40 -35.63 -31.01 29.99
N ARG A 41 -36.62 -30.11 29.91
CA ARG A 41 -36.60 -29.00 28.93
C ARG A 41 -35.42 -28.06 29.18
N SER A 42 -35.19 -27.68 30.44
CA SER A 42 -34.06 -26.81 30.81
C SER A 42 -32.71 -27.46 30.51
N ASP A 43 -32.55 -28.76 30.75
CA ASP A 43 -31.30 -29.47 30.45
C ASP A 43 -31.09 -29.62 28.93
N ALA A 44 -32.16 -29.94 28.18
CA ALA A 44 -32.09 -30.03 26.72
C ALA A 44 -31.72 -28.68 26.09
N GLU A 45 -32.30 -27.58 26.57
CA GLU A 45 -31.98 -26.23 26.13
C GLU A 45 -30.53 -25.86 26.45
N ARG A 46 -30.05 -26.16 27.66
CA ARG A 46 -28.66 -25.90 28.05
C ARG A 46 -27.67 -26.66 27.16
N ARG A 47 -27.96 -27.93 26.84
CA ARG A 47 -27.14 -28.74 25.93
C ARG A 47 -27.14 -28.21 24.50
N LEU A 48 -28.30 -27.78 24.00
CA LEU A 48 -28.41 -27.16 22.67
C LEU A 48 -27.58 -25.87 22.60
N ARG A 49 -27.71 -24.98 23.59
CA ARG A 49 -26.91 -23.75 23.66
C ARG A 49 -25.41 -24.04 23.73
N ALA A 50 -24.99 -25.04 24.51
CA ALA A 50 -23.59 -25.43 24.61
C ALA A 50 -23.04 -25.98 23.28
N LYS A 51 -23.78 -26.86 22.59
CA LYS A 51 -23.38 -27.38 21.27
C LYS A 51 -23.29 -26.27 20.22
N LEU A 52 -24.27 -25.38 20.20
CA LEU A 52 -24.33 -24.29 19.23
C LEU A 52 -23.19 -23.30 19.45
N ALA A 53 -22.83 -23.01 20.69
CA ALA A 53 -21.67 -22.19 21.02
C ALA A 53 -20.33 -22.83 20.61
N ILE A 54 -20.19 -24.15 20.75
CA ILE A 54 -18.99 -24.88 20.32
C ILE A 54 -18.89 -24.87 18.79
N ASN A 55 -19.96 -25.24 18.09
CA ASN A 55 -19.99 -25.26 16.63
C ASN A 55 -19.72 -23.88 16.03
N LEU A 56 -20.39 -22.83 16.53
CA LEU A 56 -20.14 -21.46 16.06
C LEU A 56 -18.71 -21.02 16.31
N LYS A 57 -18.10 -21.41 17.44
CA LYS A 57 -16.71 -21.09 17.74
C LYS A 57 -15.74 -21.83 16.81
N GLU A 58 -16.06 -23.07 16.42
CA GLU A 58 -15.26 -23.82 15.45
C GLU A 58 -15.42 -23.32 14.02
N GLU A 59 -16.65 -22.99 13.58
CA GLU A 59 -16.91 -22.37 12.29
C GLU A 59 -16.22 -21.00 12.20
N LEU A 60 -16.39 -20.12 13.19
CA LEU A 60 -15.66 -18.85 13.25
C LEU A 60 -14.14 -19.03 13.29
N ARG A 61 -13.64 -20.06 13.98
CA ARG A 61 -12.19 -20.29 14.01
C ARG A 61 -11.68 -20.81 12.67
N ASN A 62 -12.40 -21.71 12.01
CA ASN A 62 -11.89 -22.34 10.80
C ASN A 62 -12.08 -21.41 9.58
N GLU A 63 -13.28 -20.85 9.38
CA GLU A 63 -13.56 -20.00 8.23
C GLU A 63 -12.83 -18.66 8.34
N LEU A 64 -12.93 -17.99 9.49
CA LEU A 64 -12.39 -16.65 9.66
C LEU A 64 -10.86 -16.66 9.80
N TYR A 65 -10.26 -17.71 10.38
CA TYR A 65 -8.81 -17.80 10.45
C TYR A 65 -8.19 -18.14 9.10
N ASP A 66 -8.81 -19.01 8.31
CA ASP A 66 -8.29 -19.36 7.00
C ASP A 66 -8.48 -18.22 6.00
N GLU A 67 -9.61 -17.50 6.02
CA GLU A 67 -9.81 -16.28 5.22
C GLU A 67 -8.84 -15.17 5.62
N VAL A 68 -8.73 -14.83 6.91
CA VAL A 68 -7.80 -13.78 7.37
C VAL A 68 -6.36 -14.18 7.08
N ARG A 69 -6.00 -15.46 7.22
CA ARG A 69 -4.65 -15.94 6.88
C ARG A 69 -4.37 -15.84 5.39
N ALA A 70 -5.32 -16.19 4.52
CA ALA A 70 -5.16 -16.06 3.08
C ALA A 70 -5.02 -14.58 2.68
N GLU A 71 -5.87 -13.71 3.22
CA GLU A 71 -5.84 -12.27 2.93
C GLU A 71 -4.54 -11.60 3.41
N VAL A 72 -4.06 -11.94 4.62
CA VAL A 72 -2.78 -11.43 5.14
C VAL A 72 -1.59 -11.95 4.34
N VAL A 73 -1.64 -13.19 3.86
CA VAL A 73 -0.57 -13.74 3.01
C VAL A 73 -0.54 -13.06 1.65
N GLU A 74 -1.70 -12.85 1.00
CA GLU A 74 -1.76 -12.11 -0.27
C GLU A 74 -1.35 -10.64 -0.11
N GLU A 75 -1.78 -9.96 0.96
CA GLU A 75 -1.31 -8.60 1.25
C GLU A 75 0.20 -8.55 1.49
N LEU A 76 0.74 -9.49 2.28
CA LEU A 76 2.18 -9.56 2.52
C LEU A 76 2.96 -9.87 1.23
N GLU A 77 2.49 -10.77 0.39
CA GLU A 77 3.12 -11.04 -0.91
C GLU A 77 3.06 -9.82 -1.83
N HIS A 78 1.91 -9.15 -1.88
CA HIS A 78 1.75 -7.94 -2.68
C HIS A 78 2.63 -6.80 -2.17
N ASP A 79 2.68 -6.57 -0.86
CA ASP A 79 3.53 -5.56 -0.22
C ASP A 79 5.01 -5.90 -0.39
N LEU A 80 5.40 -7.17 -0.24
CA LEU A 80 6.79 -7.57 -0.45
C LEU A 80 7.21 -7.36 -1.91
N VAL A 81 6.35 -7.73 -2.86
CA VAL A 81 6.60 -7.53 -4.29
C VAL A 81 6.59 -6.05 -4.65
N SER A 82 5.66 -5.25 -4.11
CA SER A 82 5.55 -3.80 -4.38
C SER A 82 6.73 -3.03 -3.79
N HIS A 83 7.19 -3.40 -2.59
CA HIS A 83 8.39 -2.84 -1.96
C HIS A 83 9.70 -3.33 -2.60
N LEU A 84 9.73 -4.56 -3.11
CA LEU A 84 10.86 -5.09 -3.89
C LEU A 84 10.76 -4.75 -5.38
N THR A 85 9.79 -3.95 -5.82
CA THR A 85 9.75 -3.59 -7.25
C THR A 85 11.02 -2.87 -7.64
N ASP A 86 11.48 -3.18 -8.85
CA ASP A 86 12.62 -2.53 -9.49
C ASP A 86 12.55 -1.01 -9.40
N SER A 87 11.36 -0.42 -9.27
CA SER A 87 11.14 1.02 -9.07
C SER A 87 11.77 1.60 -7.80
N GLN A 88 11.77 0.89 -6.66
CA GLN A 88 12.44 1.37 -5.43
C GLN A 88 13.96 1.23 -5.55
N ILE A 89 14.43 0.15 -6.19
CA ILE A 89 15.85 -0.04 -6.52
C ILE A 89 16.31 1.04 -7.51
N GLU A 90 15.50 1.37 -8.51
CA GLU A 90 15.71 2.42 -9.50
C GLU A 90 15.89 3.77 -8.80
N ARG A 91 14.96 4.09 -7.88
CA ARG A 91 14.86 5.40 -7.23
C ARG A 91 15.90 5.59 -6.13
N HIS A 92 16.17 4.56 -5.32
CA HIS A 92 17.03 4.69 -4.14
C HIS A 92 18.46 4.20 -4.35
N VAL A 93 18.71 3.36 -5.36
CA VAL A 93 20.04 2.81 -5.61
C VAL A 93 20.59 3.30 -6.94
N ARG A 94 19.88 3.08 -8.05
CA ARG A 94 20.36 3.43 -9.40
C ARG A 94 20.48 4.93 -9.62
N ARG A 95 19.43 5.72 -9.40
CA ARG A 95 19.47 7.19 -9.62
C ARG A 95 20.56 7.89 -8.80
N PRO A 96 20.72 7.62 -7.48
CA PRO A 96 21.79 8.23 -6.71
C PRO A 96 23.18 7.80 -7.20
N LEU A 97 23.37 6.55 -7.61
CA LEU A 97 24.62 6.08 -8.21
C LEU A 97 24.91 6.78 -9.54
N GLU A 98 23.90 6.95 -10.39
CA GLU A 98 24.03 7.67 -11.66
C GLU A 98 24.35 9.16 -11.46
N GLU A 99 23.70 9.82 -10.51
CA GLU A 99 23.99 11.21 -10.16
C GLU A 99 25.41 11.35 -9.62
N LYS A 100 25.84 10.46 -8.71
CA LYS A 100 27.23 10.44 -8.24
C LYS A 100 28.22 10.18 -9.38
N ALA A 101 27.89 9.28 -10.32
CA ALA A 101 28.73 9.03 -11.48
C ALA A 101 28.78 10.23 -12.45
N ARG A 102 27.68 10.97 -12.63
CA ARG A 102 27.66 12.23 -13.40
C ARG A 102 28.48 13.31 -12.70
N GLU A 103 28.34 13.45 -11.38
CA GLU A 103 29.11 14.43 -10.61
C GLU A 103 30.60 14.14 -10.65
N ILE A 104 31.02 12.89 -10.46
CA ILE A 104 32.43 12.48 -10.57
C ILE A 104 32.99 12.81 -11.98
N ARG A 105 32.22 12.53 -13.04
CA ARG A 105 32.62 12.90 -14.41
C ARG A 105 32.79 14.40 -14.59
N ARG A 106 31.84 15.19 -14.08
CA ARG A 106 31.87 16.65 -14.16
C ARG A 106 33.09 17.22 -13.43
N VAL A 107 33.38 16.73 -12.23
CA VAL A 107 34.56 17.14 -11.44
C VAL A 107 35.86 16.78 -12.17
N LEU A 108 35.97 15.55 -12.69
CA LEU A 108 37.13 15.12 -13.46
C LEU A 108 37.33 15.97 -14.73
N GLU A 109 36.26 16.29 -15.46
CA GLU A 109 36.33 17.17 -16.62
C GLU A 109 36.79 18.58 -16.23
N GLN A 110 36.23 19.16 -15.17
CA GLN A 110 36.65 20.47 -14.67
C GLN A 110 38.13 20.49 -14.25
N ASP A 111 38.58 19.50 -13.49
CA ASP A 111 39.97 19.38 -13.06
C ASP A 111 40.91 19.19 -14.24
N MET A 112 40.52 18.39 -15.23
CA MET A 112 41.27 18.23 -16.48
C MET A 112 41.36 19.55 -17.25
N PHE A 113 40.25 20.27 -17.41
CA PHE A 113 40.25 21.57 -18.10
C PHE A 113 41.13 22.59 -17.38
N ALA A 114 41.01 22.70 -16.05
CA ALA A 114 41.83 23.60 -15.25
C ALA A 114 43.32 23.25 -15.36
N THR A 115 43.66 21.97 -15.30
CA THR A 115 45.05 21.50 -15.45
C THR A 115 45.61 21.79 -16.84
N VAL A 116 44.82 21.57 -17.90
CA VAL A 116 45.21 21.85 -19.28
C VAL A 116 45.39 23.36 -19.49
N GLU A 117 44.46 24.18 -19.01
CA GLU A 117 44.54 25.64 -19.13
C GLU A 117 45.77 26.20 -18.40
N GLN A 118 46.03 25.76 -17.17
CA GLN A 118 47.20 26.17 -16.41
C GLN A 118 48.50 25.82 -17.17
N ARG A 119 48.57 24.61 -17.73
CA ARG A 119 49.73 24.14 -18.49
C ARG A 119 49.93 24.95 -19.79
N VAL A 120 48.85 25.26 -20.49
CA VAL A 120 48.89 26.12 -21.69
C VAL A 120 49.35 27.54 -21.33
N GLN A 121 48.85 28.12 -20.23
CA GLN A 121 49.29 29.43 -19.78
C GLN A 121 50.77 29.46 -19.37
N GLU A 122 51.25 28.43 -18.66
CA GLU A 122 52.68 28.31 -18.33
C GLU A 122 53.55 28.15 -19.57
N GLU A 123 53.11 27.38 -20.57
CA GLU A 123 53.84 27.21 -21.82
C GLU A 123 53.87 28.53 -22.61
N LEU A 124 52.75 29.27 -22.67
CA LEU A 124 52.70 30.59 -23.28
C LEU A 124 53.61 31.59 -22.57
N ARG A 125 53.59 31.66 -21.23
CA ARG A 125 54.49 32.52 -20.44
C ARG A 125 55.96 32.15 -20.65
N SER A 126 56.26 30.87 -20.74
CA SER A 126 57.62 30.38 -21.01
C SER A 126 58.08 30.75 -22.42
N ARG A 127 57.19 30.68 -23.42
CA ARG A 127 57.50 31.09 -24.80
C ARG A 127 57.68 32.60 -24.93
N THR A 128 56.84 33.42 -24.29
CA THR A 128 56.99 34.88 -24.34
C THR A 128 58.24 35.35 -23.59
N ALA A 129 58.59 34.73 -22.46
CA ALA A 129 59.85 34.98 -21.77
C ALA A 129 61.08 34.61 -22.62
N LYS A 130 61.03 33.48 -23.35
CA LYS A 130 62.10 33.06 -24.26
C LYS A 130 62.20 33.98 -25.51
N GLN A 131 61.09 34.50 -26.02
CA GLN A 131 61.07 35.42 -27.19
C GLN A 131 61.46 36.86 -26.84
N GLY A 132 61.20 37.32 -25.60
CA GLY A 132 61.58 38.66 -25.12
C GLY A 132 63.07 38.84 -24.82
N ALA A 133 63.87 37.75 -24.79
CA ALA A 133 65.28 37.77 -24.45
C ALA A 133 66.24 37.83 -25.65
N THR A 134 65.74 37.82 -26.89
CA THR A 134 66.57 38.01 -28.10
C THR A 134 66.30 39.37 -28.72
N PRO A 135 67.24 40.35 -28.62
CA PRO A 135 67.08 41.64 -29.27
C PRO A 135 67.15 41.47 -30.79
N VAL A 136 66.10 41.93 -31.46
CA VAL A 136 65.99 42.04 -32.92
C VAL A 136 67.07 43.00 -33.42
N SER A 137 68.05 42.46 -34.15
CA SER A 137 68.93 43.25 -35.01
C SER A 137 68.78 42.78 -36.45
N GLY A 138 68.16 43.65 -37.27
CA GLY A 138 68.47 43.84 -38.69
C GLY A 138 67.92 42.83 -39.71
N PRO A 139 67.40 43.28 -40.87
CA PRO A 139 66.60 42.45 -41.77
C PRO A 139 67.38 41.87 -42.97
N ASN A 140 66.72 40.94 -43.66
CA ASN A 140 67.04 40.34 -44.97
C ASN A 140 68.15 39.28 -45.03
N ARG A 141 67.75 38.00 -45.11
CA ARG A 141 68.35 37.05 -46.06
C ARG A 141 67.48 35.80 -46.28
N PRO A 142 67.24 35.35 -47.53
CA PRO A 142 66.52 34.12 -47.83
C PRO A 142 67.51 32.98 -48.10
N VAL A 143 67.72 32.04 -47.18
CA VAL A 143 68.48 30.79 -47.43
C VAL A 143 67.97 29.76 -46.40
N ARG A 144 67.18 28.76 -46.82
CA ARG A 144 67.60 27.40 -47.27
C ARG A 144 67.80 26.44 -46.09
N ARG A 145 66.99 25.37 -46.13
CA ARG A 145 67.05 24.15 -45.31
C ARG A 145 68.48 23.62 -45.18
N THR A 146 68.97 23.52 -43.95
CA THR A 146 69.94 22.52 -43.43
C THR A 146 69.81 22.60 -41.90
N GLY A 147 69.23 21.63 -41.21
CA GLY A 147 69.99 20.45 -40.81
C GLY A 147 70.82 20.75 -39.55
N GLN A 148 70.28 20.37 -38.39
CA GLN A 148 71.02 19.92 -37.21
C GLN A 148 71.98 20.92 -36.52
N SER A 149 71.51 21.53 -35.43
CA SER A 149 72.18 21.38 -34.11
C SER A 149 71.30 22.01 -33.03
N SER A 150 70.38 21.22 -32.45
CA SER A 150 69.79 21.54 -31.16
C SER A 150 70.93 21.90 -30.19
N THR A 151 70.87 23.07 -29.59
CA THR A 151 71.90 23.51 -28.65
C THR A 151 71.98 22.53 -27.47
N PRO A 152 73.14 22.38 -26.80
CA PRO A 152 73.26 21.48 -25.65
C PRO A 152 72.19 21.72 -24.56
N ALA A 153 71.75 22.98 -24.41
CA ALA A 153 70.69 23.37 -23.49
C ALA A 153 69.31 22.85 -23.93
N GLU A 154 68.96 22.95 -25.22
CA GLU A 154 67.70 22.41 -25.74
C GLU A 154 67.65 20.89 -25.66
N ARG A 155 68.77 20.19 -25.91
CA ARG A 155 68.84 18.73 -25.70
C ARG A 155 68.62 18.35 -24.24
N ALA A 156 69.16 19.13 -23.30
CA ALA A 156 68.97 18.88 -21.87
C ALA A 156 67.52 19.14 -21.43
N GLU A 157 66.89 20.19 -21.94
CA GLU A 157 65.48 20.50 -21.68
C GLU A 157 64.55 19.45 -22.28
N GLU A 158 64.78 19.04 -23.53
CA GLU A 158 64.03 17.97 -24.18
C GLU A 158 64.18 16.64 -23.41
N GLN A 159 65.38 16.32 -22.94
CA GLN A 159 65.61 15.11 -22.16
C GLN A 159 64.92 15.16 -20.78
N ARG A 160 64.82 16.35 -20.16
CA ARG A 160 64.03 16.55 -18.93
C ARG A 160 62.54 16.41 -19.16
N LEU A 161 62.00 16.96 -20.24
CA LEU A 161 60.58 16.81 -20.57
C LEU A 161 60.24 15.35 -20.92
N ARG A 162 61.12 14.66 -21.64
CA ARG A 162 60.98 13.22 -21.91
C ARG A 162 60.99 12.39 -20.62
N SER A 163 61.85 12.71 -19.65
CA SER A 163 61.84 12.00 -18.37
C SER A 163 60.61 12.31 -17.52
N GLN A 164 60.09 13.53 -17.57
CA GLN A 164 58.83 13.89 -16.92
C GLN A 164 57.62 13.18 -17.54
N LEU A 165 57.54 13.11 -18.88
CA LEU A 165 56.51 12.35 -19.57
C LEU A 165 56.58 10.87 -19.22
N ALA A 166 57.77 10.27 -19.26
CA ALA A 166 57.96 8.87 -18.88
C ALA A 166 57.53 8.60 -17.42
N ASN A 167 57.80 9.54 -16.50
CA ASN A 167 57.36 9.42 -15.10
C ASN A 167 55.84 9.55 -14.93
N LEU A 168 55.18 10.44 -15.68
CA LEU A 168 53.73 10.58 -15.67
C LEU A 168 53.05 9.34 -16.27
N GLU A 169 53.55 8.84 -17.40
CA GLU A 169 53.10 7.59 -18.01
C GLU A 169 53.27 6.40 -17.04
N ALA A 170 54.39 6.34 -16.32
CA ALA A 170 54.61 5.32 -15.29
C ALA A 170 53.62 5.42 -14.11
N ARG A 171 53.21 6.63 -13.70
CA ARG A 171 52.20 6.83 -12.65
C ARG A 171 50.81 6.42 -13.12
N HIS A 172 50.37 6.90 -14.29
CA HIS A 172 49.06 6.56 -14.84
C HIS A 172 48.94 5.05 -15.10
N THR A 173 49.98 4.41 -15.61
CA THR A 173 49.97 2.95 -15.80
C THR A 173 49.91 2.19 -14.47
N LYS A 174 50.46 2.73 -13.38
CA LYS A 174 50.33 2.15 -12.03
C LYS A 174 48.91 2.32 -11.48
N GLU A 175 48.31 3.50 -11.63
CA GLU A 175 46.93 3.78 -11.20
C GLU A 175 45.92 2.94 -11.98
N LEU A 176 46.05 2.84 -13.30
CA LEU A 176 45.20 1.96 -14.11
C LEU A 176 45.30 0.49 -13.69
N LYS A 177 46.50 0.01 -13.32
CA LYS A 177 46.66 -1.34 -12.79
C LYS A 177 45.98 -1.51 -11.43
N ALA A 178 46.03 -0.50 -10.55
CA ALA A 178 45.36 -0.53 -9.26
C ALA A 178 43.83 -0.55 -9.41
N LEU A 179 43.28 0.37 -10.21
CA LEU A 179 41.84 0.42 -10.50
C LEU A 179 41.34 -0.86 -11.17
N ASN A 180 42.12 -1.44 -12.10
CA ASN A 180 41.75 -2.71 -12.72
C ASN A 180 41.78 -3.87 -11.70
N ALA A 181 42.69 -3.86 -10.73
CA ALA A 181 42.70 -4.86 -9.65
C ALA A 181 41.47 -4.71 -8.74
N GLU A 182 41.09 -3.48 -8.39
CA GLU A 182 39.90 -3.17 -7.59
C GLU A 182 38.60 -3.60 -8.32
N LEU A 183 38.48 -3.25 -9.61
CA LEU A 183 37.35 -3.65 -10.45
C LEU A 183 37.21 -5.18 -10.53
N ASN A 184 38.33 -5.90 -10.68
CA ASN A 184 38.33 -7.36 -10.64
C ASN A 184 37.97 -7.92 -9.24
N GLY A 185 38.33 -7.23 -8.16
CA GLY A 185 37.91 -7.56 -6.80
C GLY A 185 36.39 -7.42 -6.63
N LEU A 186 35.83 -6.30 -7.07
CA LEU A 186 34.38 -6.05 -7.03
C LEU A 186 33.59 -7.05 -7.88
N ARG A 187 34.07 -7.39 -9.08
CA ARG A 187 33.45 -8.43 -9.92
C ARG A 187 33.38 -9.79 -9.21
N LYS A 188 34.45 -10.18 -8.50
CA LYS A 188 34.45 -11.42 -7.71
C LYS A 188 33.46 -11.36 -6.55
N ALA A 189 33.37 -10.22 -5.86
CA ALA A 189 32.42 -10.04 -4.77
C ALA A 189 30.96 -10.12 -5.25
N VAL A 190 30.64 -9.50 -6.39
CA VAL A 190 29.31 -9.60 -7.02
C VAL A 190 29.01 -11.04 -7.42
N GLN A 191 29.97 -11.76 -8.00
CA GLN A 191 29.78 -13.16 -8.36
C GLN A 191 29.54 -14.05 -7.12
N GLN A 192 30.23 -13.78 -6.01
CA GLN A 192 29.99 -14.50 -4.75
C GLN A 192 28.61 -14.21 -4.16
N GLN A 193 28.14 -12.96 -4.25
CA GLN A 193 26.78 -12.60 -3.82
C GLN A 193 25.72 -13.27 -4.69
N ALA A 194 25.92 -13.35 -6.01
CA ALA A 194 25.01 -14.06 -6.90
C ALA A 194 24.88 -15.55 -6.52
N LEU A 195 26.01 -16.24 -6.28
CA LEU A 195 25.98 -17.64 -5.82
C LEU A 195 25.23 -17.80 -4.49
N LYS A 196 25.39 -16.85 -3.55
CA LYS A 196 24.66 -16.88 -2.27
C LYS A 196 23.16 -16.66 -2.45
N VAL A 197 22.75 -15.82 -3.41
CA VAL A 197 21.33 -15.65 -3.74
C VAL A 197 20.77 -16.96 -4.30
N ASP A 198 21.48 -17.59 -5.23
CA ASP A 198 21.07 -18.90 -5.79
C ASP A 198 20.90 -19.97 -4.71
N GLU A 199 21.86 -20.07 -3.77
CA GLU A 199 21.79 -20.99 -2.61
C GLU A 199 20.56 -20.71 -1.73
N LEU A 200 20.24 -19.44 -1.47
CA LEU A 200 19.06 -19.06 -0.67
C LEU A 200 17.76 -19.33 -1.42
N THR A 201 17.72 -19.12 -2.73
CA THR A 201 16.56 -19.43 -3.57
C THR A 201 16.29 -20.94 -3.60
N GLU A 202 17.34 -21.76 -3.72
CA GLU A 202 17.22 -23.22 -3.65
C GLU A 202 16.71 -23.66 -2.26
N ALA A 203 17.28 -23.12 -1.18
CA ALA A 203 16.82 -23.42 0.18
C ALA A 203 15.35 -23.03 0.41
N ASN A 204 14.91 -21.89 -0.13
CA ASN A 204 13.52 -21.46 -0.02
C ASN A 204 12.58 -22.38 -0.81
N SER A 205 12.98 -22.82 -2.00
CA SER A 205 12.22 -23.80 -2.78
C SER A 205 12.05 -25.14 -2.03
N ILE A 206 13.10 -25.62 -1.36
CA ILE A 206 13.03 -26.82 -0.51
C ILE A 206 12.05 -26.60 0.64
N LEU A 207 12.17 -25.51 1.38
CA LEU A 207 11.26 -25.21 2.51
C LEU A 207 9.80 -25.08 2.08
N GLN A 208 9.53 -24.47 0.92
CA GLN A 208 8.17 -24.40 0.35
C GLN A 208 7.63 -25.79 0.03
N SER A 209 8.46 -26.68 -0.53
CA SER A 209 8.05 -28.06 -0.80
C SER A 209 7.75 -28.84 0.48
N GLU A 210 8.59 -28.70 1.53
CA GLU A 210 8.36 -29.32 2.84
C GLU A 210 7.08 -28.79 3.52
N LEU A 211 6.80 -27.49 3.38
CA LEU A 211 5.58 -26.88 3.92
C LEU A 211 4.33 -27.45 3.23
N LEU A 212 4.36 -27.60 1.90
CA LEU A 212 3.26 -28.19 1.13
C LEU A 212 3.06 -29.66 1.50
N GLU A 213 4.13 -30.43 1.64
CA GLU A 213 4.05 -31.82 2.10
C GLU A 213 3.45 -31.93 3.51
N ALA A 214 3.89 -31.09 4.45
CA ALA A 214 3.35 -31.04 5.81
C ALA A 214 1.86 -30.66 5.82
N HIS A 215 1.45 -29.70 4.98
CA HIS A 215 0.04 -29.32 4.86
C HIS A 215 -0.81 -30.47 4.29
N SER A 216 -0.30 -31.17 3.27
CA SER A 216 -0.99 -32.34 2.70
C SER A 216 -1.14 -33.47 3.72
N ALA A 217 -0.11 -33.71 4.54
CA ALA A 217 -0.13 -34.72 5.60
C ALA A 217 -1.11 -34.36 6.72
N LEU A 218 -1.18 -33.08 7.10
CA LEU A 218 -2.15 -32.60 8.09
C LEU A 218 -3.59 -32.74 7.57
N SER A 219 -3.84 -32.38 6.32
CA SER A 219 -5.14 -32.53 5.67
C SER A 219 -5.58 -34.01 5.62
N ALA A 220 -4.68 -34.91 5.21
CA ALA A 220 -4.95 -36.35 5.21
C ALA A 220 -5.22 -36.90 6.62
N ALA A 221 -4.47 -36.44 7.64
CA ALA A 221 -4.70 -36.83 9.03
C ALA A 221 -6.04 -36.33 9.57
N ALA A 222 -6.44 -35.11 9.21
CA ALA A 222 -7.75 -34.55 9.57
C ALA A 222 -8.90 -35.36 8.95
N LEU A 223 -8.77 -35.74 7.67
CA LEU A 223 -9.75 -36.56 6.97
C LEU A 223 -9.85 -37.96 7.57
N ALA A 224 -8.72 -38.61 7.87
CA ALA A 224 -8.70 -39.91 8.55
C ALA A 224 -9.32 -39.85 9.96
N ALA A 225 -9.12 -38.76 10.69
CA ALA A 225 -9.74 -38.54 12.00
C ALA A 225 -11.27 -38.41 11.88
N ALA A 226 -11.75 -37.66 10.89
CA ALA A 226 -13.18 -37.51 10.61
C ALA A 226 -13.84 -38.85 10.21
N GLU A 227 -13.18 -39.65 9.37
CA GLU A 227 -13.66 -40.98 8.98
C GLU A 227 -13.71 -41.96 10.18
N ALA A 228 -12.69 -41.93 11.05
CA ALA A 228 -12.66 -42.75 12.25
C ALA A 228 -13.79 -42.38 13.23
N GLU A 229 -14.15 -41.10 13.32
CA GLU A 229 -15.27 -40.63 14.12
C GLU A 229 -16.62 -41.04 13.52
N ALA A 230 -16.79 -40.91 12.20
CA ALA A 230 -17.98 -41.39 11.50
C ALA A 230 -18.19 -42.90 11.67
N GLY A 231 -17.13 -43.70 11.55
CA GLY A 231 -17.19 -45.16 11.74
C GLY A 231 -17.58 -45.61 13.16
N ARG A 232 -17.28 -44.80 14.18
CA ARG A 232 -17.73 -45.07 15.56
C ARG A 232 -19.23 -44.89 15.73
N VAL A 233 -19.85 -43.97 14.98
CA VAL A 233 -21.29 -43.72 15.06
C VAL A 233 -22.08 -44.87 14.44
N ASP A 234 -21.59 -45.44 13.33
CA ASP A 234 -22.26 -46.54 12.62
C ASP A 234 -22.08 -47.92 13.27
N ALA A 235 -21.01 -48.13 14.05
CA ALA A 235 -20.78 -49.41 14.72
C ALA A 235 -21.84 -49.74 15.81
N GLY A 236 -22.75 -48.83 16.14
CA GLY A 236 -23.91 -49.10 17.00
C GLY A 236 -23.56 -49.61 18.40
N VAL A 237 -22.28 -49.51 18.80
CA VAL A 237 -21.85 -49.87 20.15
C VAL A 237 -22.26 -48.73 21.06
N GLN A 238 -23.51 -48.78 21.52
CA GLN A 238 -23.90 -48.14 22.77
C GLN A 238 -23.05 -48.77 23.88
N THR A 239 -21.81 -48.30 24.05
CA THR A 239 -21.12 -48.54 25.31
C THR A 239 -21.88 -47.75 26.36
N PRO A 240 -22.47 -48.39 27.39
CA PRO A 240 -23.03 -47.66 28.50
C PRO A 240 -21.90 -46.88 29.13
N PHE A 241 -22.02 -45.56 29.17
CA PHE A 241 -21.11 -44.67 29.89
C PHE A 241 -20.84 -45.26 31.28
N PRO A 242 -19.62 -45.73 31.61
CA PRO A 242 -19.28 -45.93 32.99
C PRO A 242 -19.16 -44.53 33.59
N ALA A 243 -20.05 -44.21 34.53
CA ALA A 243 -19.81 -43.14 35.48
C ALA A 243 -18.46 -43.44 36.14
N ARG A 244 -17.44 -42.64 35.83
CA ARG A 244 -16.17 -42.64 36.54
C ARG A 244 -15.71 -41.21 36.74
N ASP A 245 -15.94 -40.74 37.96
CA ASP A 245 -14.93 -40.05 38.72
C ASP A 245 -13.55 -40.69 38.45
N ILE A 246 -12.58 -39.90 38.01
CA ILE A 246 -11.13 -39.99 38.29
C ILE A 246 -10.49 -38.86 37.48
N LEU A 247 -10.14 -37.80 38.19
CA LEU A 247 -9.07 -36.89 37.80
C LEU A 247 -7.76 -37.69 37.83
N ALA A 248 -7.20 -37.99 36.67
CA ALA A 248 -5.80 -38.32 36.53
C ALA A 248 -5.25 -37.55 35.32
N PRO A 249 -4.07 -36.91 35.44
CA PRO A 249 -3.49 -36.13 34.35
C PRO A 249 -3.02 -37.07 33.23
N PHE A 250 -3.49 -36.81 32.01
CA PHE A 250 -2.95 -37.43 30.81
C PHE A 250 -1.56 -36.81 30.52
N GLU A 251 -0.49 -37.56 30.81
CA GLU A 251 0.82 -37.30 30.22
C GLU A 251 0.81 -37.82 28.78
N ILE A 252 0.99 -36.93 27.81
CA ILE A 252 1.17 -37.28 26.40
C ILE A 252 2.64 -37.72 26.23
N PRO A 253 2.92 -38.92 25.70
CA PRO A 253 4.28 -39.32 25.36
C PRO A 253 4.74 -38.52 24.13
N VAL A 254 5.61 -37.52 24.34
CA VAL A 254 6.31 -36.81 23.27
C VAL A 254 7.34 -37.76 22.66
N ALA A 255 6.93 -38.53 21.66
CA ALA A 255 7.84 -39.26 20.79
C ALA A 255 8.47 -38.27 19.79
N GLY A 256 9.78 -38.05 19.94
CA GLY A 256 10.67 -37.66 18.84
C GLY A 256 10.54 -36.24 18.29
N ARG A 257 10.91 -35.22 19.07
CA ARG A 257 11.43 -33.97 18.47
C ARG A 257 12.83 -34.22 17.92
N PRO A 258 13.12 -33.94 16.63
CA PRO A 258 14.50 -33.79 16.20
C PRO A 258 15.08 -32.54 16.89
N ARG A 259 16.21 -32.73 17.60
CA ARG A 259 16.99 -31.65 18.17
C ARG A 259 17.52 -30.78 17.03
N MET A 260 16.93 -29.62 16.79
CA MET A 260 17.64 -28.54 16.12
C MET A 260 18.71 -28.02 17.07
N THR A 261 19.95 -28.37 16.78
CA THR A 261 21.15 -27.77 17.37
C THR A 261 21.17 -26.30 17.00
N SER A 262 21.10 -25.42 18.00
CA SER A 262 21.34 -23.99 17.84
C SER A 262 22.72 -23.76 17.22
N VAL A 263 22.74 -23.21 16.01
CA VAL A 263 23.94 -22.62 15.42
C VAL A 263 24.02 -21.18 15.91
N THR A 264 24.46 -21.03 17.15
CA THR A 264 24.95 -19.75 17.71
C THR A 264 26.36 -19.97 18.21
N SER A 265 27.30 -20.04 17.27
CA SER A 265 28.73 -19.91 17.49
C SER A 265 29.40 -19.75 16.13
N LEU A 266 29.79 -18.54 15.76
CA LEU A 266 30.94 -18.20 14.89
C LEU A 266 30.97 -16.68 14.65
N LEU A 267 31.11 -15.87 15.70
CA LEU A 267 31.70 -14.53 15.63
C LEU A 267 32.30 -14.19 17.01
N SER A 268 33.46 -14.76 17.29
CA SER A 268 34.34 -14.27 18.35
C SER A 268 35.78 -14.46 17.88
N GLU A 269 36.33 -13.41 17.29
CA GLU A 269 37.77 -13.15 17.20
C GLU A 269 37.96 -11.68 16.81
N GLY A 270 38.67 -10.93 17.65
CA GLY A 270 38.97 -9.52 17.44
C GLY A 270 38.92 -8.68 18.71
N GLY A 271 39.77 -9.00 19.68
CA GLY A 271 40.06 -8.11 20.80
C GLY A 271 40.98 -6.95 20.38
N GLU A 272 40.91 -5.87 21.19
CA GLU A 272 41.81 -4.70 21.35
C GLU A 272 40.93 -3.43 21.38
N SER A 273 41.07 -2.43 22.25
CA SER A 273 41.99 -2.15 23.34
C SER A 273 41.32 -1.09 24.22
N LEU A 274 41.58 -1.15 25.52
CA LEU A 274 41.08 -0.26 26.58
C LEU A 274 41.69 1.16 26.47
N VAL A 275 40.86 2.20 26.58
CA VAL A 275 41.21 3.49 27.23
C VAL A 275 39.96 4.05 27.92
N PRO A 276 40.01 4.42 29.22
CA PRO A 276 38.85 4.93 29.96
C PRO A 276 38.78 6.47 29.86
N LEU A 277 37.59 7.03 29.66
CA LEU A 277 37.36 8.46 29.84
C LEU A 277 36.26 8.72 30.87
N ALA A 278 36.61 9.63 31.78
CA ALA A 278 35.96 9.96 33.03
C ALA A 278 34.52 10.47 32.90
N ALA A 279 33.70 10.11 33.88
CA ALA A 279 32.41 10.72 34.16
C ALA A 279 32.56 12.11 34.82
N PRO A 280 31.69 13.08 34.52
CA PRO A 280 31.48 14.25 35.37
C PRO A 280 30.22 14.12 36.27
N PRO A 281 30.19 14.83 37.42
CA PRO A 281 29.24 14.66 38.53
C PRO A 281 27.89 15.39 38.33
N PRO A 282 26.87 15.12 39.18
CA PRO A 282 25.53 15.71 39.05
C PRO A 282 25.51 17.15 39.57
N ALA A 283 24.78 18.02 38.86
CA ALA A 283 24.52 19.40 39.24
C ALA A 283 23.21 19.53 40.04
N GLU A 284 23.27 20.43 41.01
CA GLU A 284 22.32 20.72 42.08
C GLU A 284 21.01 21.38 41.60
N ALA A 285 19.97 21.20 42.42
CA ALA A 285 18.68 21.89 42.35
C ALA A 285 18.81 23.40 42.63
N PRO A 286 17.71 24.16 42.39
CA PRO A 286 17.10 24.79 43.55
C PRO A 286 15.56 24.78 43.56
N LEU A 287 15.05 24.43 44.75
CA LEU A 287 13.95 25.04 45.51
C LEU A 287 12.93 25.92 44.75
N LEU A 288 11.66 25.51 44.79
CA LEU A 288 10.54 26.42 45.04
C LEU A 288 9.43 25.70 45.81
N SER A 289 9.15 26.28 46.97
CA SER A 289 8.10 25.96 47.94
C SER A 289 6.73 26.35 47.41
N THR A 290 5.70 25.53 47.67
CA THR A 290 4.43 26.02 48.22
C THR A 290 3.69 24.92 48.96
N ASP A 291 3.39 25.20 50.22
CA ASP A 291 2.44 24.51 51.08
C ASP A 291 1.04 24.47 50.47
N LYS A 292 0.34 23.32 50.60
CA LYS A 292 -1.08 23.27 50.99
C LYS A 292 -1.50 21.85 51.40
N ALA A 293 -2.14 21.79 52.56
CA ALA A 293 -2.62 20.60 53.27
C ALA A 293 -3.71 19.81 52.51
N PRO A 294 -3.89 18.50 52.81
CA PRO A 294 -4.99 17.72 52.25
C PRO A 294 -6.26 17.90 53.11
N GLY A 295 -7.34 18.34 52.46
CA GLY A 295 -8.69 18.32 53.00
C GLY A 295 -9.42 17.07 52.50
N ASP A 296 -10.00 16.34 53.46
CA ASP A 296 -10.89 15.20 53.26
C ASP A 296 -12.04 15.52 52.29
N ILE A 297 -12.23 14.68 51.27
CA ILE A 297 -13.47 14.64 50.49
C ILE A 297 -14.02 13.22 50.54
N GLN A 298 -15.11 13.10 51.30
CA GLN A 298 -15.99 11.94 51.35
C GLN A 298 -16.71 11.78 50.01
N HIS A 299 -16.64 10.57 49.43
CA HIS A 299 -17.57 10.14 48.38
C HIS A 299 -18.86 9.63 49.03
N PRO A 300 -20.04 10.17 48.71
CA PRO A 300 -21.28 9.44 48.95
C PRO A 300 -21.51 8.44 47.83
N SER A 301 -21.71 7.20 48.21
CA SER A 301 -22.22 6.12 47.38
C SER A 301 -23.73 6.31 47.23
N GLU A 302 -24.24 6.43 46.01
CA GLU A 302 -25.65 6.21 45.71
C GLU A 302 -25.79 5.07 44.68
N PRO A 303 -26.80 4.20 44.82
CA PRO A 303 -26.95 3.00 44.02
C PRO A 303 -27.77 3.27 42.75
N LEU A 304 -27.32 2.69 41.63
CA LEU A 304 -28.08 2.63 40.38
C LEU A 304 -29.36 1.78 40.57
N GLU A 305 -30.50 2.43 40.40
CA GLU A 305 -31.80 1.80 40.27
C GLU A 305 -31.92 1.01 38.96
N ALA A 306 -32.75 -0.03 39.02
CA ALA A 306 -33.04 -0.99 37.98
C ALA A 306 -33.60 -0.32 36.71
N ILE A 307 -33.08 -0.72 35.54
CA ILE A 307 -33.73 -0.46 34.26
C ILE A 307 -34.46 -1.74 33.84
N ASP A 308 -35.75 -1.53 33.57
CA ASP A 308 -36.73 -2.52 33.17
C ASP A 308 -36.37 -3.28 31.89
N THR A 309 -36.90 -4.49 31.87
CA THR A 309 -36.87 -5.47 30.78
C THR A 309 -37.64 -4.92 29.58
N ILE A 310 -36.96 -4.70 28.44
CA ILE A 310 -37.64 -4.45 27.16
C ILE A 310 -37.86 -5.79 26.47
N ASP A 311 -39.14 -6.11 26.35
CA ASP A 311 -39.72 -7.24 25.64
C ASP A 311 -39.54 -7.04 24.12
N MET A 312 -38.86 -7.98 23.45
CA MET A 312 -38.76 -8.03 21.99
C MET A 312 -39.61 -9.18 21.46
N THR A 313 -40.90 -8.91 21.32
CA THR A 313 -41.79 -9.71 20.47
C THR A 313 -42.44 -8.79 19.46
N ASP A 314 -41.92 -8.81 18.23
CA ASP A 314 -42.68 -8.75 16.97
C ASP A 314 -41.72 -8.71 15.78
N SER A 315 -41.41 -9.92 15.27
CA SER A 315 -40.84 -10.13 13.93
C SER A 315 -41.98 -10.53 12.99
N GLU A 316 -42.47 -9.58 12.20
CA GLU A 316 -43.28 -9.88 11.02
C GLU A 316 -42.57 -9.48 9.73
N ARG A 317 -42.20 -10.53 8.97
CA ARG A 317 -42.11 -10.64 7.51
C ARG A 317 -42.00 -9.33 6.70
N GLY A 318 -40.78 -9.02 6.28
CA GLY A 318 -40.50 -8.14 5.15
C GLY A 318 -39.62 -8.85 4.13
N THR A 319 -40.10 -8.93 2.89
CA THR A 319 -39.40 -9.38 1.68
C THR A 319 -38.07 -8.65 1.45
N PRO A 320 -37.04 -9.28 0.83
CA PRO A 320 -35.76 -8.62 0.58
C PRO A 320 -35.94 -7.55 -0.50
N VAL A 321 -35.92 -6.29 -0.08
CA VAL A 321 -35.77 -5.14 -0.97
C VAL A 321 -34.31 -5.09 -1.39
N MET A 322 -34.04 -5.40 -2.66
CA MET A 322 -32.77 -5.13 -3.31
C MET A 322 -32.53 -3.61 -3.26
N TYR A 323 -31.67 -3.16 -2.35
CA TYR A 323 -31.18 -1.79 -2.37
C TYR A 323 -30.27 -1.65 -3.59
N ALA A 324 -30.80 -1.02 -4.65
CA ALA A 324 -29.95 -0.37 -5.65
C ALA A 324 -29.18 0.74 -4.92
N ASP A 325 -27.85 0.63 -4.90
CA ASP A 325 -26.96 1.57 -4.21
C ASP A 325 -27.13 3.00 -4.76
N PRO A 326 -27.69 3.96 -3.99
CA PRO A 326 -27.89 5.33 -4.44
C PRO A 326 -26.58 6.10 -4.67
N ARG A 327 -25.44 5.59 -4.19
CA ARG A 327 -24.15 6.29 -4.24
C ARG A 327 -23.49 6.25 -5.62
N ILE A 328 -23.85 5.30 -6.48
CA ILE A 328 -23.42 5.26 -7.89
C ILE A 328 -24.09 6.39 -8.70
N ARG A 329 -25.25 6.91 -8.26
CA ARG A 329 -25.85 8.11 -8.88
C ARG A 329 -25.30 9.42 -8.33
N ALA A 330 -24.84 9.46 -7.08
CA ALA A 330 -24.38 10.69 -6.44
C ALA A 330 -23.15 11.31 -7.15
N VAL A 331 -22.28 10.50 -7.77
CA VAL A 331 -21.13 11.02 -8.56
C VAL A 331 -21.59 11.80 -9.80
N ARG A 332 -22.79 11.52 -10.32
CA ARG A 332 -23.40 12.31 -11.42
C ARG A 332 -24.12 13.59 -10.93
N ASP A 333 -24.58 13.61 -9.68
CA ASP A 333 -25.45 14.66 -9.11
C ASP A 333 -24.73 15.62 -8.15
N CYS A 334 -23.39 15.62 -8.06
CA CYS A 334 -22.63 16.69 -7.39
C CYS A 334 -22.66 18.04 -8.14
N GLY A 335 -23.53 18.20 -9.14
CA GLY A 335 -23.80 19.44 -9.85
C GLY A 335 -25.03 20.16 -9.30
N ASP A 336 -24.87 21.46 -9.06
CA ASP A 336 -25.93 22.46 -8.90
C ASP A 336 -26.66 22.54 -7.55
N HIS A 337 -25.92 22.94 -6.51
CA HIS A 337 -26.48 23.83 -5.49
C HIS A 337 -25.54 25.00 -5.22
N ASP A 338 -25.64 26.05 -6.04
CA ASP A 338 -25.66 27.41 -5.48
C ASP A 338 -26.23 28.49 -6.42
N SER A 339 -27.26 29.17 -5.90
CA SER A 339 -27.52 30.62 -6.02
C SER A 339 -27.77 31.25 -7.40
N SER A 340 -29.04 31.64 -7.61
CA SER A 340 -29.55 32.54 -8.67
C SER A 340 -28.92 33.94 -8.64
N PRO A 341 -29.01 34.73 -9.74
CA PRO A 341 -28.01 35.73 -10.10
C PRO A 341 -28.33 37.12 -9.57
N ASN A 342 -27.29 37.91 -9.33
CA ASN A 342 -27.43 39.36 -9.25
C ASN A 342 -26.34 40.05 -10.09
N THR A 343 -26.80 40.55 -11.23
CA THR A 343 -26.48 41.82 -11.89
C THR A 343 -25.07 42.40 -11.70
N ALA A 344 -24.33 42.45 -12.81
CA ALA A 344 -23.12 43.25 -12.98
C ALA A 344 -23.37 44.76 -12.68
N PRO A 345 -22.28 45.53 -12.47
CA PRO A 345 -21.89 46.38 -13.60
C PRO A 345 -20.39 46.42 -13.89
N ALA A 346 -20.12 46.77 -15.14
CA ALA A 346 -18.83 46.99 -15.76
C ALA A 346 -17.99 48.08 -15.07
N VAL A 347 -16.67 47.89 -15.02
CA VAL A 347 -15.69 48.96 -14.89
C VAL A 347 -14.51 48.68 -15.83
N GLU A 348 -14.09 49.77 -16.47
CA GLU A 348 -13.11 49.96 -17.54
C GLU A 348 -11.66 49.58 -17.22
N LEU A 349 -10.95 49.31 -18.33
CA LEU A 349 -9.55 49.58 -18.66
C LEU A 349 -8.57 49.97 -17.54
N ALA A 350 -7.46 49.21 -17.48
CA ALA A 350 -6.12 49.76 -17.67
C ALA A 350 -5.14 48.63 -18.05
N ARG A 351 -4.70 48.62 -19.32
CA ARG A 351 -3.47 47.93 -19.75
C ARG A 351 -2.34 48.93 -19.58
N SER A 352 -1.34 48.60 -18.78
CA SER A 352 -0.13 49.39 -18.60
C SER A 352 0.89 49.03 -19.67
N ASP A 353 1.46 50.09 -20.23
CA ASP A 353 2.54 50.15 -21.21
C ASP A 353 3.80 49.43 -20.73
N VAL A 354 4.50 48.76 -21.66
CA VAL A 354 5.92 48.46 -21.54
C VAL A 354 6.59 48.86 -22.84
N ASP A 355 7.53 49.79 -22.68
CA ASP A 355 8.18 50.60 -23.70
C ASP A 355 8.98 49.84 -24.77
N GLU A 356 8.90 50.40 -25.97
CA GLU A 356 9.84 50.29 -27.08
C GLU A 356 11.27 50.63 -26.64
N LEU A 357 12.23 49.78 -27.01
CA LEU A 357 13.60 50.22 -27.26
C LEU A 357 14.02 49.83 -28.68
N ASP A 358 14.06 50.89 -29.49
CA ASP A 358 14.67 50.99 -30.80
C ASP A 358 16.19 50.81 -30.72
N GLY A 359 16.77 50.18 -31.75
CA GLY A 359 18.17 49.80 -31.80
C GLY A 359 18.52 49.12 -33.12
N GLY A 360 18.35 49.84 -34.22
CA GLY A 360 18.75 49.38 -35.55
C GLY A 360 20.27 49.15 -35.70
N LEU A 361 20.62 48.31 -36.68
CA LEU A 361 21.73 48.47 -37.65
C LEU A 361 21.90 47.17 -38.44
N GLY A 362 22.12 47.28 -39.76
CA GLY A 362 22.90 46.30 -40.51
C GLY A 362 22.19 45.59 -41.66
N ALA A 363 22.21 46.23 -42.83
CA ALA A 363 21.87 45.64 -44.12
C ALA A 363 22.80 44.48 -44.51
N ASN A 364 22.26 43.50 -45.25
CA ASN A 364 22.87 43.09 -46.52
C ASN A 364 21.85 42.42 -47.47
N PRO A 365 22.01 42.65 -48.80
CA PRO A 365 21.08 42.23 -49.85
C PRO A 365 21.45 40.84 -50.40
N TRP A 366 20.91 40.46 -51.58
CA TRP A 366 21.10 39.22 -52.36
C TRP A 366 19.89 38.27 -52.34
N THR A 367 18.92 38.50 -53.23
CA THR A 367 18.76 37.71 -54.47
C THR A 367 17.55 38.19 -55.27
N SER A 368 17.83 38.60 -56.50
CA SER A 368 16.88 39.03 -57.52
C SER A 368 16.10 37.87 -58.12
N ASN A 369 14.80 38.10 -58.30
CA ASN A 369 14.03 37.97 -59.54
C ASN A 369 14.42 36.88 -60.56
N ARG A 370 13.45 36.00 -60.84
CA ARG A 370 13.17 35.56 -62.21
C ARG A 370 11.66 35.36 -62.39
N GLN A 371 11.03 36.35 -63.02
CA GLN A 371 9.79 36.18 -63.79
C GLN A 371 10.16 35.60 -65.16
N ASP A 372 9.31 34.72 -65.71
CA ASP A 372 8.70 34.90 -67.03
C ASP A 372 7.66 33.79 -67.34
N PRO A 373 6.79 33.97 -68.35
CA PRO A 373 5.35 33.77 -68.18
C PRO A 373 4.72 32.80 -69.21
N GLY A 374 3.42 32.55 -69.05
CA GLY A 374 2.52 32.23 -70.17
C GLY A 374 1.78 30.91 -70.09
N SER A 375 0.48 30.95 -69.78
CA SER A 375 -0.62 30.85 -70.77
C SER A 375 -1.91 30.37 -70.08
N PRO A 376 -3.10 30.85 -70.49
CA PRO A 376 -4.35 30.56 -69.82
C PRO A 376 -5.05 29.36 -70.47
N ASP A 377 -5.64 28.47 -69.67
CA ASP A 377 -6.78 27.71 -70.15
C ASP A 377 -7.79 27.45 -69.03
N ALA A 378 -9.02 27.81 -69.33
CA ALA A 378 -10.15 27.82 -68.42
C ALA A 378 -10.92 26.51 -68.55
N THR A 379 -11.03 25.76 -67.46
CA THR A 379 -12.13 24.82 -67.24
C THR A 379 -12.64 24.98 -65.81
N PRO A 380 -13.96 25.11 -65.59
CA PRO A 380 -14.50 25.30 -64.25
C PRO A 380 -14.49 23.96 -63.50
N PRO A 381 -14.00 23.89 -62.25
CA PRO A 381 -14.15 22.68 -61.47
C PRO A 381 -15.62 22.53 -61.05
N LYS A 382 -16.13 21.32 -61.28
CA LYS A 382 -17.38 20.82 -60.70
C LYS A 382 -17.38 21.08 -59.19
N MET A 383 -18.48 21.66 -58.70
CA MET A 383 -18.81 21.65 -57.27
C MET A 383 -18.89 20.20 -56.78
N THR A 384 -17.81 19.72 -56.17
CA THR A 384 -17.88 18.66 -55.18
C THR A 384 -18.24 19.31 -53.86
N THR A 385 -19.41 18.94 -53.37
CA THR A 385 -19.91 19.13 -51.99
C THR A 385 -18.80 19.12 -50.95
N PRO A 386 -18.82 20.01 -49.94
CA PRO A 386 -17.89 19.93 -48.83
C PRO A 386 -18.19 18.68 -48.02
N THR A 387 -17.21 17.79 -48.05
CA THR A 387 -17.04 16.60 -47.22
C THR A 387 -17.26 16.94 -45.75
N ALA A 388 -18.16 16.20 -45.11
CA ALA A 388 -18.39 16.23 -43.67
C ALA A 388 -17.14 15.75 -42.92
N MET A 389 -16.25 16.66 -42.54
CA MET A 389 -15.07 16.43 -41.67
C MET A 389 -14.83 17.44 -40.52
N PRO A 390 -15.73 18.36 -40.10
CA PRO A 390 -15.52 19.12 -38.84
C PRO A 390 -16.03 18.43 -37.57
N LEU A 391 -16.83 17.36 -37.67
CA LEU A 391 -17.63 16.87 -36.54
C LEU A 391 -16.82 15.99 -35.56
N GLU A 392 -15.98 15.09 -36.06
CA GLU A 392 -15.17 14.19 -35.21
C GLU A 392 -14.18 14.98 -34.35
N LYS A 393 -13.45 15.93 -34.95
CA LYS A 393 -12.51 16.78 -34.22
C LYS A 393 -13.18 17.63 -33.12
N ALA A 394 -14.43 18.08 -33.35
CA ALA A 394 -15.16 18.85 -32.35
C ALA A 394 -15.67 17.99 -31.17
N ILE A 395 -15.93 16.71 -31.41
CA ILE A 395 -16.30 15.75 -30.36
C ILE A 395 -15.09 15.47 -29.47
N ASP A 396 -13.91 15.29 -30.07
CA ASP A 396 -12.65 15.04 -29.34
C ASP A 396 -12.27 16.25 -28.46
N ASP A 397 -12.40 17.48 -28.97
CA ASP A 397 -12.14 18.71 -28.21
C ASP A 397 -13.08 18.83 -26.99
N THR A 398 -14.34 18.39 -27.13
CA THR A 398 -15.34 18.44 -26.05
C THR A 398 -15.01 17.43 -24.97
N LEU A 399 -14.70 16.18 -25.36
CA LEU A 399 -14.34 15.12 -24.42
C LEU A 399 -13.05 15.46 -23.66
N GLN A 400 -12.04 15.95 -24.38
CA GLN A 400 -10.79 16.38 -23.79
C GLN A 400 -11.02 17.52 -22.77
N THR A 401 -11.90 18.47 -23.08
CA THR A 401 -12.28 19.54 -22.14
C THR A 401 -12.94 18.99 -20.89
N GLN A 402 -13.83 18.00 -21.02
CA GLN A 402 -14.48 17.35 -19.87
C GLN A 402 -13.48 16.60 -19.00
N ILE A 403 -12.56 15.86 -19.60
CA ILE A 403 -11.50 15.13 -18.91
C ILE A 403 -10.59 16.11 -18.13
N ILE A 404 -10.16 17.20 -18.77
CA ILE A 404 -9.32 18.22 -18.12
C ILE A 404 -10.08 18.86 -16.94
N ALA A 405 -11.35 19.18 -17.11
CA ALA A 405 -12.18 19.75 -16.05
C ALA A 405 -12.34 18.78 -14.87
N HIS A 406 -12.56 17.49 -15.14
CA HIS A 406 -12.66 16.45 -14.12
C HIS A 406 -11.37 16.29 -13.33
N PHE A 407 -10.24 16.08 -14.00
CA PHE A 407 -8.95 15.89 -13.30
C PHE A 407 -8.47 17.16 -12.58
N SER A 408 -8.86 18.35 -13.06
CA SER A 408 -8.63 19.60 -12.33
C SER A 408 -9.41 19.64 -11.01
N ARG A 409 -10.67 19.18 -11.01
CA ARG A 409 -11.49 19.05 -9.79
C ARG A 409 -10.93 17.97 -8.88
N GLU A 410 -10.53 16.83 -9.44
CA GLU A 410 -9.93 15.74 -8.68
C GLU A 410 -8.66 16.19 -7.95
N LEU A 411 -7.82 17.00 -8.59
CA LEU A 411 -6.63 17.59 -7.96
C LEU A 411 -6.99 18.57 -6.82
N GLN A 412 -8.09 19.31 -6.94
CA GLN A 412 -8.60 20.15 -5.84
C GLN A 412 -9.08 19.29 -4.67
N GLU A 413 -9.81 18.20 -4.93
CA GLU A 413 -10.28 17.27 -3.90
C GLU A 413 -9.11 16.54 -3.23
N GLN A 414 -8.07 16.17 -3.98
CA GLN A 414 -6.82 15.65 -3.43
C GLN A 414 -6.15 16.68 -2.51
N THR A 415 -6.13 17.95 -2.89
CA THR A 415 -5.55 19.01 -2.05
C THR A 415 -6.31 19.13 -0.73
N LYS A 416 -7.65 19.17 -0.78
CA LYS A 416 -8.51 19.16 0.41
C LYS A 416 -8.27 17.93 1.28
N PHE A 417 -8.12 16.76 0.67
CA PHE A 417 -7.84 15.52 1.37
C PHE A 417 -6.50 15.60 2.13
N MET A 418 -5.45 16.13 1.50
CA MET A 418 -4.14 16.29 2.12
C MET A 418 -4.11 17.34 3.24
N GLU A 419 -4.97 18.36 3.15
CA GLU A 419 -5.12 19.40 4.18
C GLU A 419 -6.03 18.96 5.33
N THR A 420 -6.78 17.87 5.16
CA THR A 420 -7.68 17.35 6.16
C THR A 420 -6.87 16.82 7.35
N PRO A 421 -7.14 17.29 8.59
CA PRO A 421 -6.36 16.84 9.75
C PRO A 421 -6.49 15.32 9.95
N PRO A 422 -5.53 14.64 10.59
CA PRO A 422 -5.65 13.21 10.89
C PRO A 422 -6.89 12.90 11.73
N LEU A 423 -7.50 11.72 11.53
CA LEU A 423 -8.61 11.25 12.37
C LEU A 423 -8.13 11.07 13.81
N GLN A 424 -8.87 11.63 14.76
CA GLN A 424 -8.59 11.49 16.19
C GLN A 424 -9.27 10.21 16.70
N ILE A 425 -8.61 9.06 16.50
CA ILE A 425 -9.14 7.76 16.91
C ILE A 425 -8.87 7.54 18.42
N PRO A 426 -9.89 7.24 19.24
CA PRO A 426 -9.70 7.00 20.67
C PRO A 426 -8.83 5.76 20.94
N ASP A 427 -7.94 5.83 21.95
CA ASP A 427 -7.10 4.69 22.39
C ASP A 427 -7.91 3.69 23.24
N VAL A 428 -8.88 3.05 22.60
CA VAL A 428 -9.73 1.99 23.14
C VAL A 428 -9.66 0.78 22.21
N PRO A 429 -9.96 -0.45 22.67
CA PRO A 429 -9.87 -1.64 21.81
C PRO A 429 -10.63 -1.53 20.48
N ILE A 430 -11.80 -0.88 20.48
CA ILE A 430 -12.59 -0.61 19.25
C ILE A 430 -11.88 0.42 18.36
N GLY A 431 -11.17 1.38 18.94
CA GLY A 431 -10.35 2.35 18.21
C GLY A 431 -9.23 1.67 17.42
N GLY A 432 -8.55 0.67 18.00
CA GLY A 432 -7.57 -0.12 17.26
C GLY A 432 -8.18 -0.87 16.06
N LEU A 433 -9.41 -1.38 16.18
CA LEU A 433 -10.12 -1.98 15.05
C LEU A 433 -10.48 -0.96 13.97
N LEU A 434 -10.94 0.23 14.37
CA LEU A 434 -11.25 1.32 13.44
C LEU A 434 -9.99 1.80 12.72
N GLU A 435 -8.88 1.98 13.43
CA GLU A 435 -7.59 2.36 12.85
C GLU A 435 -7.16 1.35 11.78
N ASN A 436 -7.18 0.05 12.12
CA ASN A 436 -6.87 -1.01 11.16
C ASN A 436 -7.81 -0.96 9.95
N ALA A 437 -9.12 -0.79 10.16
CA ALA A 437 -10.09 -0.70 9.07
C ALA A 437 -9.81 0.49 8.13
N VAL A 438 -9.51 1.66 8.69
CA VAL A 438 -9.17 2.87 7.91
C VAL A 438 -7.85 2.70 7.15
N GLN A 439 -6.84 2.06 7.74
CA GLN A 439 -5.58 1.77 7.05
C GLN A 439 -5.78 0.84 5.85
N HIS A 440 -6.56 -0.24 6.00
CA HIS A 440 -6.90 -1.13 4.87
C HIS A 440 -7.73 -0.40 3.82
N LEU A 441 -8.60 0.52 4.25
CA LEU A 441 -9.42 1.30 3.35
C LEU A 441 -8.57 2.19 2.43
N PHE A 442 -7.51 2.82 2.96
CA PHE A 442 -6.56 3.57 2.13
C PHE A 442 -5.87 2.70 1.08
N ARG A 443 -5.41 1.50 1.46
CA ARG A 443 -4.78 0.56 0.51
C ARG A 443 -5.76 0.16 -0.60
N LEU A 444 -7.00 -0.16 -0.24
CA LEU A 444 -8.00 -0.55 -1.23
C LEU A 444 -8.39 0.62 -2.13
N TRP A 445 -8.59 1.82 -1.59
CA TRP A 445 -8.86 3.02 -2.39
C TRP A 445 -7.74 3.30 -3.39
N ASP A 446 -6.47 3.15 -2.99
CA ASP A 446 -5.33 3.28 -3.90
C ASP A 446 -5.33 2.18 -4.97
N TYR A 447 -5.62 0.93 -4.59
CA TYR A 447 -5.68 -0.19 -5.52
C TYR A 447 -6.75 -0.01 -6.61
N VAL A 448 -7.96 0.42 -6.22
CA VAL A 448 -9.09 0.65 -7.15
C VAL A 448 -9.14 2.07 -7.72
N GLU A 449 -8.10 2.88 -7.49
CA GLU A 449 -8.01 4.27 -7.97
C GLU A 449 -9.28 5.09 -7.65
N GLU A 450 -9.79 4.96 -6.41
CA GLU A 450 -11.03 5.61 -5.98
C GLU A 450 -10.90 7.13 -6.03
N ALA A 451 -11.96 7.82 -6.44
CA ALA A 451 -11.96 9.28 -6.56
C ALA A 451 -11.81 9.97 -5.20
N PHE A 452 -11.01 11.03 -5.12
CA PHE A 452 -10.78 11.80 -3.90
C PHE A 452 -12.07 12.44 -3.37
N CYS A 453 -13.03 12.78 -4.23
CA CYS A 453 -14.33 13.26 -3.77
C CYS A 453 -15.08 12.20 -2.92
N VAL A 454 -15.02 10.92 -3.31
CA VAL A 454 -15.63 9.81 -2.58
C VAL A 454 -14.86 9.55 -1.28
N ARG A 455 -13.52 9.54 -1.35
CA ARG A 455 -12.64 9.39 -0.18
C ARG A 455 -12.93 10.47 0.87
N ASN A 456 -13.02 11.73 0.44
CA ASN A 456 -13.34 12.88 1.30
C ASN A 456 -14.70 12.71 1.98
N VAL A 457 -15.75 12.36 1.23
CA VAL A 457 -17.09 12.15 1.79
C VAL A 457 -17.08 11.03 2.83
N CYS A 458 -16.41 9.91 2.56
CA CYS A 458 -16.31 8.81 3.51
C CYS A 458 -15.56 9.20 4.78
N LEU A 459 -14.39 9.85 4.66
CA LEU A 459 -13.60 10.29 5.82
C LEU A 459 -14.32 11.34 6.66
N LEU A 460 -15.07 12.25 6.03
CA LEU A 460 -15.89 13.23 6.73
C LEU A 460 -17.00 12.55 7.54
N GLN A 461 -17.69 11.56 6.97
CA GLN A 461 -18.71 10.80 7.69
C GLN A 461 -18.12 10.03 8.89
N ILE A 462 -16.96 9.40 8.71
CA ILE A 462 -16.24 8.71 9.80
C ILE A 462 -15.85 9.72 10.89
N ARG A 463 -15.35 10.90 10.51
CA ARG A 463 -15.01 11.98 11.44
C ARG A 463 -16.22 12.48 12.21
N GLU A 464 -17.32 12.78 11.53
CA GLU A 464 -18.56 13.25 12.17
C GLU A 464 -19.06 12.24 13.21
N ALA A 465 -18.97 10.94 12.92
CA ALA A 465 -19.29 9.89 13.87
C ALA A 465 -18.33 9.87 15.09
N LEU A 466 -17.02 10.06 14.86
CA LEU A 466 -16.02 10.16 15.93
C LEU A 466 -16.21 11.41 16.80
N ASP A 467 -16.46 12.57 16.19
CA ASP A 467 -16.69 13.84 16.87
C ASP A 467 -17.98 13.79 17.72
N ALA A 468 -18.96 12.99 17.30
CA ALA A 468 -20.16 12.69 18.07
C ALA A 468 -19.94 11.67 19.21
N GLY A 469 -18.75 11.08 19.32
CA GLY A 469 -18.43 10.02 20.29
C GLY A 469 -18.96 8.63 19.91
N ASN A 470 -19.46 8.45 18.69
CA ASN A 470 -20.09 7.21 18.21
C ASN A 470 -19.08 6.34 17.45
N ILE A 471 -18.15 5.73 18.20
CA ILE A 471 -17.08 4.91 17.60
C ILE A 471 -17.60 3.69 16.82
N ASP A 472 -18.72 3.11 17.25
CA ASP A 472 -19.35 1.97 16.56
C ASP A 472 -19.88 2.35 15.19
N ASP A 473 -20.44 3.56 15.05
CA ASP A 473 -20.94 4.05 13.76
C ASP A 473 -19.79 4.43 12.83
N ALA A 474 -18.71 5.01 13.37
CA ALA A 474 -17.47 5.24 12.62
C ALA A 474 -16.89 3.93 12.07
N LEU A 475 -16.86 2.88 12.89
CA LEU A 475 -16.41 1.54 12.48
C LEU A 475 -17.33 0.92 11.43
N ARG A 476 -18.65 1.03 11.58
CA ARG A 476 -19.62 0.55 10.58
C ARG A 476 -19.46 1.26 9.24
N LEU A 477 -19.23 2.58 9.24
CA LEU A 477 -18.99 3.35 8.02
C LEU A 477 -17.72 2.88 7.31
N ALA A 478 -16.62 2.71 8.05
CA ALA A 478 -15.37 2.18 7.50
C ALA A 478 -15.54 0.75 6.94
N GLN A 479 -16.23 -0.13 7.68
CA GLN A 479 -16.51 -1.50 7.24
C GLN A 479 -17.40 -1.57 6.00
N ALA A 480 -18.45 -0.75 5.94
CA ALA A 480 -19.34 -0.70 4.78
C ALA A 480 -18.56 -0.27 3.51
N GLU A 481 -17.67 0.71 3.65
CA GLU A 481 -16.84 1.16 2.55
C GLU A 481 -15.76 0.13 2.16
N LEU A 482 -15.15 -0.57 3.13
CA LEU A 482 -14.25 -1.69 2.86
C LEU A 482 -14.93 -2.78 2.04
N VAL A 483 -16.14 -3.19 2.41
CA VAL A 483 -16.92 -4.21 1.67
C VAL A 483 -17.20 -3.74 0.25
N ARG A 484 -17.55 -2.46 0.06
CA ARG A 484 -17.74 -1.88 -1.28
C ARG A 484 -16.45 -1.95 -2.10
N CYS A 485 -15.32 -1.51 -1.54
CA CYS A 485 -14.04 -1.52 -2.24
C CYS A 485 -13.56 -2.93 -2.57
N LYS A 486 -13.72 -3.90 -1.65
CA LYS A 486 -13.41 -5.32 -1.89
C LYS A 486 -14.22 -5.86 -3.06
N ARG A 487 -15.53 -5.60 -3.11
CA ARG A 487 -16.37 -6.00 -4.24
C ARG A 487 -15.91 -5.40 -5.57
N VAL A 488 -15.50 -4.13 -5.59
CA VAL A 488 -14.94 -3.48 -6.79
C VAL A 488 -13.61 -4.13 -7.19
N LYS A 489 -12.73 -4.44 -6.23
CA LYS A 489 -11.47 -5.16 -6.46
C LYS A 489 -11.74 -6.56 -7.02
N ASP A 490 -12.71 -7.29 -6.49
CA ASP A 490 -13.04 -8.65 -6.95
C ASP A 490 -13.62 -8.63 -8.38
N GLU A 491 -14.44 -7.62 -8.71
CA GLU A 491 -15.07 -7.49 -10.03
C GLU A 491 -14.09 -6.96 -11.10
N PHE A 492 -13.21 -6.02 -10.75
CA PHE A 492 -12.37 -5.28 -11.72
C PHE A 492 -10.87 -5.35 -11.48
N GLY A 493 -10.38 -6.14 -10.50
CA GLY A 493 -8.97 -6.14 -10.08
C GLY A 493 -7.99 -6.41 -11.22
N ALA A 494 -8.29 -7.42 -12.04
CA ALA A 494 -7.48 -7.73 -13.23
C ALA A 494 -7.44 -6.55 -14.24
N ILE A 495 -8.52 -5.79 -14.36
CA ILE A 495 -8.56 -4.59 -15.22
C ILE A 495 -7.73 -3.48 -14.60
N PHE A 496 -7.83 -3.24 -13.29
CA PHE A 496 -6.99 -2.26 -12.60
C PHE A 496 -5.50 -2.59 -12.71
N ASP A 497 -5.12 -3.87 -12.69
CA ASP A 497 -3.74 -4.29 -12.89
C ASP A 497 -3.25 -3.98 -14.33
N LEU A 498 -4.11 -4.18 -15.35
CA LEU A 498 -3.82 -3.75 -16.73
C LEU A 498 -3.71 -2.23 -16.84
N VAL A 499 -4.61 -1.47 -16.20
CA VAL A 499 -4.58 0.00 -16.17
C VAL A 499 -3.27 0.49 -15.54
N ARG A 500 -2.90 -0.02 -14.36
CA ARG A 500 -1.64 0.33 -13.69
C ARG A 500 -0.43 0.00 -14.56
N LYS A 501 -0.42 -1.17 -15.20
CA LYS A 501 0.64 -1.55 -16.14
C LYS A 501 0.71 -0.59 -17.33
N ARG A 502 -0.42 -0.14 -17.88
CA ARG A 502 -0.46 0.84 -18.97
C ARG A 502 0.07 2.19 -18.52
N GLU A 503 -0.36 2.71 -17.37
CA GLU A 503 0.10 4.00 -16.87
C GLU A 503 1.60 3.96 -16.53
N GLN A 504 2.10 2.83 -16.04
CA GLN A 504 3.54 2.61 -15.86
C GLN A 504 4.28 2.63 -17.21
N GLN A 505 3.81 1.89 -18.22
CA GLN A 505 4.40 1.91 -19.56
C GLN A 505 4.41 3.32 -20.16
N LYS A 506 3.34 4.11 -19.92
CA LYS A 506 3.26 5.50 -20.36
C LYS A 506 4.29 6.37 -19.65
N ALA A 507 4.53 6.15 -18.36
CA ALA A 507 5.56 6.86 -17.60
C ALA A 507 6.98 6.50 -18.04
N ASP A 508 7.19 5.28 -18.54
CA ASP A 508 8.47 4.76 -19.02
C ASP A 508 8.69 4.99 -20.53
N ASP A 509 7.82 5.75 -21.21
CA ASP A 509 7.84 6.00 -22.66
C ASP A 509 7.79 4.71 -23.52
N GLU A 510 7.18 3.64 -23.01
CA GLU A 510 6.99 2.36 -23.70
C GLU A 510 5.79 2.37 -24.68
N PRO A 511 5.80 1.52 -25.73
CA PRO A 511 4.71 1.46 -26.70
C PRO A 511 3.39 0.96 -26.09
N LEU A 512 2.36 1.82 -26.10
CA LEU A 512 1.06 1.57 -25.45
C LEU A 512 0.04 0.78 -26.28
N ALA A 513 0.33 0.51 -27.56
CA ALA A 513 -0.68 0.00 -28.50
C ALA A 513 -1.25 -1.37 -28.08
N ASN A 514 -0.39 -2.29 -27.65
CA ASN A 514 -0.80 -3.65 -27.27
C ASN A 514 -1.69 -3.64 -26.01
N ILE A 515 -1.25 -2.96 -24.96
CA ILE A 515 -1.97 -2.92 -23.68
C ILE A 515 -3.27 -2.10 -23.79
N THR A 516 -3.27 -1.03 -24.59
CA THR A 516 -4.49 -0.25 -24.84
C THR A 516 -5.54 -1.06 -25.60
N ALA A 517 -5.12 -1.88 -26.57
CA ALA A 517 -6.02 -2.77 -27.30
C ALA A 517 -6.59 -3.87 -26.38
N GLU A 518 -5.75 -4.44 -25.51
CA GLU A 518 -6.16 -5.42 -24.50
C GLU A 518 -7.21 -4.84 -23.55
N ILE A 519 -6.95 -3.65 -22.95
CA ILE A 519 -7.90 -3.00 -22.05
C ILE A 519 -9.22 -2.68 -22.77
N ARG A 520 -9.18 -2.16 -24.01
CA ARG A 520 -10.41 -1.89 -24.79
C ARG A 520 -11.22 -3.17 -25.04
N SER A 521 -10.55 -4.29 -25.31
CA SER A 521 -11.21 -5.59 -25.48
C SER A 521 -11.94 -5.99 -24.20
N VAL A 522 -11.24 -5.97 -23.06
CA VAL A 522 -11.82 -6.36 -21.77
C VAL A 522 -12.98 -5.44 -21.37
N LEU A 523 -12.80 -4.11 -21.49
CA LEU A 523 -13.85 -3.14 -21.19
C LEU A 523 -15.09 -3.28 -22.07
N SER A 524 -14.94 -3.76 -23.32
CA SER A 524 -16.09 -4.00 -24.20
C SER A 524 -16.95 -5.20 -23.79
N GLU A 525 -16.37 -6.14 -23.02
CA GLU A 525 -17.07 -7.31 -22.48
C GLU A 525 -17.70 -7.04 -21.11
N CYS A 526 -17.24 -6.00 -20.40
CA CYS A 526 -17.79 -5.61 -19.11
C CYS A 526 -19.20 -5.00 -19.25
N THR A 527 -20.15 -5.46 -18.42
CA THR A 527 -21.50 -4.86 -18.32
C THR A 527 -21.52 -3.57 -17.52
N SER A 528 -20.48 -3.36 -16.71
CA SER A 528 -20.33 -2.26 -15.76
C SER A 528 -19.23 -1.31 -16.25
N GLU A 529 -19.42 -0.01 -16.02
CA GLU A 529 -18.46 1.02 -16.40
C GLU A 529 -17.29 1.09 -15.38
N LEU A 530 -16.05 0.93 -15.86
CA LEU A 530 -14.87 1.12 -15.03
C LEU A 530 -14.61 2.61 -14.83
N LEU A 531 -14.71 3.08 -13.59
CA LEU A 531 -14.36 4.44 -13.20
C LEU A 531 -12.91 4.49 -12.70
N TYR A 532 -12.07 5.25 -13.38
CA TYR A 532 -10.70 5.57 -12.96
C TYR A 532 -10.70 6.98 -12.36
N ARG A 533 -10.45 7.08 -11.05
CA ARG A 533 -10.57 8.35 -10.30
C ARG A 533 -11.91 9.06 -10.55
N GLY A 534 -12.98 8.26 -10.61
CA GLY A 534 -14.34 8.74 -10.83
C GLY A 534 -14.70 9.11 -12.27
N PHE A 535 -13.83 8.86 -13.25
CA PHE A 535 -14.10 9.12 -14.66
C PHE A 535 -14.12 7.82 -15.49
N PRO A 536 -15.01 7.67 -16.50
CA PRO A 536 -15.03 6.50 -17.36
C PRO A 536 -13.70 6.25 -18.06
N TYR A 537 -13.02 5.13 -17.76
CA TYR A 537 -11.67 4.90 -18.29
C TYR A 537 -11.66 4.71 -19.82
N LEU A 538 -12.74 4.19 -20.40
CA LEU A 538 -12.87 4.06 -21.85
C LEU A 538 -12.83 5.42 -22.56
N GLU A 539 -13.41 6.45 -21.96
CA GLU A 539 -13.38 7.82 -22.49
C GLU A 539 -11.98 8.43 -22.37
N VAL A 540 -11.24 8.13 -21.29
CA VAL A 540 -9.82 8.50 -21.16
C VAL A 540 -9.01 7.89 -22.31
N LEU A 541 -9.22 6.61 -22.60
CA LEU A 541 -8.54 5.93 -23.71
C LEU A 541 -8.91 6.48 -25.09
N GLN A 542 -10.10 7.07 -25.26
CA GLN A 542 -10.53 7.70 -26.52
C GLN A 542 -9.88 9.06 -26.71
N ALA A 543 -9.81 9.89 -25.66
CA ALA A 543 -9.20 11.21 -25.75
C ALA A 543 -7.67 11.18 -25.90
N GLU A 544 -7.02 10.07 -25.54
CA GLU A 544 -5.57 9.89 -25.67
C GLU A 544 -5.12 9.28 -27.00
N SER A 545 -6.04 8.70 -27.78
CA SER A 545 -5.75 8.10 -29.10
C SER A 545 -5.92 9.08 -30.23
#